data_AF-A0A386AYG1-F1
#
_entry.id   AF-A0A386AYG1-F1
#
_cell.length_a   1.000
_cell.length_b   1.000
_cell.length_c   1.000
_cell.angle_alpha   90.00
_cell.angle_beta   90.00
_cell.angle_gamma   90.00
#
_symmetry.space_group_name_H-M   'P 1'
#
loop_
_entity.id
_entity.type
_entity.pdbx_description
1 polymer ?
#
loop_
_entity_poly.entity_id
_entity_poly.type
_entity_poly.pdbx_seq_one_letter_code
_entity_poly.pdbx_strand_id
1 'polypeptide(L)'
;MSILSWIDSENAENAKLLEEGGLWTRCYHCGAVLYIKHLKENHHVCFACHSHLQMTSRERLQSLIDPGTWQPFDETLSAVDPLNFYDQKSYISRLKDAQHQTGLQDSVLTGTGLLEGIPIALGIMDFNFMGGSMGSVVGEKLTRLIEYATREGLLLIIVCASGGARMHEGILSLMQMAKISAALNVYQNHAHLMYIAVLTSPTTGGVTASFAMLGDLIIAEPNALIGFAGRRVIEQTLQEKLPENFQTAEYLLEHGLLDLIISREFLKPAIYEIIYFYKEAPLKTKGIIPKNFFQSLNLLTEEKIRRQFNNKIQLKTGLDSINFPELTISQNIFKKLNLNLSLLNFSEKKTDVAEPQRGDPNEKELQLKKLADFNKKIFKSFNQFYNF
;
A
#
# COMPACT_ATOMS: atom_id res chain seq x y z
N MET A 1 4.90 -26.87 5.29
CA MET A 1 4.78 -26.26 3.96
C MET A 1 3.85 -25.05 4.06
N SER A 2 4.40 -23.83 3.95
CA SER A 2 3.70 -22.54 4.08
C SER A 2 2.75 -22.28 2.91
N ILE A 3 1.86 -21.28 3.05
CA ILE A 3 1.02 -20.75 1.95
C ILE A 3 1.87 -20.40 0.72
N LEU A 4 3.05 -19.81 0.96
CA LEU A 4 4.04 -19.52 -0.08
C LEU A 4 4.45 -20.80 -0.81
N SER A 5 4.76 -21.91 -0.12
CA SER A 5 5.22 -23.14 -0.80
C SER A 5 4.19 -23.83 -1.71
N TRP A 6 2.88 -23.60 -1.51
CA TRP A 6 1.82 -24.19 -2.35
C TRP A 6 1.48 -23.28 -3.55
N ILE A 7 1.41 -21.97 -3.29
CA ILE A 7 1.33 -20.95 -4.34
C ILE A 7 2.59 -20.98 -5.21
N ASP A 8 3.76 -21.15 -4.62
CA ASP A 8 5.04 -21.29 -5.32
C ASP A 8 5.08 -22.60 -6.13
N SER A 9 4.43 -23.69 -5.71
CA SER A 9 4.40 -24.92 -6.53
C SER A 9 3.47 -24.79 -7.74
N GLU A 10 2.28 -24.19 -7.59
CA GLU A 10 1.37 -23.95 -8.72
C GLU A 10 1.88 -22.81 -9.63
N ASN A 11 2.50 -21.78 -9.06
CA ASN A 11 3.11 -20.69 -9.81
C ASN A 11 4.44 -21.10 -10.44
N ALA A 12 5.23 -22.02 -9.88
CA ALA A 12 6.47 -22.46 -10.52
C ALA A 12 6.21 -23.35 -11.76
N GLU A 13 5.17 -24.19 -11.73
CA GLU A 13 4.74 -24.94 -12.93
C GLU A 13 4.13 -24.02 -13.99
N ASN A 14 3.33 -23.03 -13.59
CA ASN A 14 2.77 -22.04 -14.53
C ASN A 14 3.80 -21.00 -15.01
N ALA A 15 4.76 -20.60 -14.18
CA ALA A 15 5.86 -19.70 -14.56
C ALA A 15 6.79 -20.38 -15.56
N LYS A 16 7.03 -21.70 -15.42
CA LYS A 16 7.74 -22.48 -16.45
C LYS A 16 7.04 -22.50 -17.80
N LEU A 17 5.70 -22.39 -17.84
CA LEU A 17 4.94 -22.26 -19.09
C LEU A 17 4.95 -20.82 -19.64
N LEU A 18 5.20 -19.82 -18.80
CA LEU A 18 5.29 -18.41 -19.18
C LEU A 18 6.70 -17.98 -19.61
N GLU A 19 7.76 -18.68 -19.17
CA GLU A 19 9.16 -18.28 -19.37
C GLU A 19 9.78 -18.58 -20.75
N GLU A 20 9.03 -19.09 -21.72
CA GLU A 20 9.50 -19.17 -23.11
C GLU A 20 8.45 -18.67 -24.10
N GLY A 21 8.18 -17.36 -24.14
CA GLY A 21 7.49 -16.70 -25.27
C GLY A 21 6.16 -17.34 -25.66
N GLY A 22 5.46 -17.98 -24.72
CA GLY A 22 4.23 -18.69 -24.98
C GLY A 22 3.18 -17.71 -25.50
N LEU A 23 2.65 -17.96 -26.70
CA LEU A 23 1.54 -17.18 -27.24
C LEU A 23 0.24 -17.40 -26.45
N TRP A 24 0.18 -18.47 -25.66
CA TRP A 24 -1.00 -18.95 -24.97
C TRP A 24 -0.71 -19.19 -23.49
N THR A 25 -1.70 -18.97 -22.65
CA THR A 25 -1.69 -19.29 -21.22
C THR A 25 -2.97 -20.04 -20.85
N ARG A 26 -2.99 -20.73 -19.71
CA ARG A 26 -4.17 -21.46 -19.24
C ARG A 26 -4.78 -20.75 -18.04
N CYS A 27 -6.09 -20.59 -18.04
CA CYS A 27 -6.82 -20.07 -16.88
C CYS A 27 -6.78 -21.09 -15.73
N TYR A 28 -6.30 -20.68 -14.54
CA TYR A 28 -6.27 -21.54 -13.37
C TYR A 28 -7.66 -21.86 -12.80
N HIS A 29 -8.66 -21.04 -13.09
CA HIS A 29 -10.03 -21.27 -12.63
C HIS A 29 -10.84 -22.22 -13.53
N CYS A 30 -11.01 -21.91 -14.82
CA CYS A 30 -11.82 -22.73 -15.73
C CYS A 30 -11.02 -23.65 -16.67
N GLY A 31 -9.69 -23.56 -16.68
CA GLY A 31 -8.83 -24.37 -17.54
C GLY A 31 -8.80 -23.99 -19.02
N ALA A 32 -9.51 -22.93 -19.43
CA ALA A 32 -9.52 -22.44 -20.81
C ALA A 32 -8.13 -21.97 -21.27
N VAL A 33 -7.81 -22.19 -22.54
CA VAL A 33 -6.58 -21.71 -23.18
C VAL A 33 -6.83 -20.30 -23.73
N LEU A 34 -6.00 -19.35 -23.31
CA LEU A 34 -6.16 -17.92 -23.56
C LEU A 34 -4.96 -17.40 -24.34
N TYR A 35 -5.22 -16.59 -25.38
CA TYR A 35 -4.16 -15.92 -26.11
C TYR A 35 -3.65 -14.70 -25.32
N ILE A 36 -2.34 -14.63 -25.04
CA ILE A 36 -1.79 -13.63 -24.11
C ILE A 36 -2.03 -12.19 -24.57
N LYS A 37 -1.97 -11.92 -25.88
CA LYS A 37 -2.18 -10.57 -26.39
C LYS A 37 -3.59 -10.05 -26.07
N HIS A 38 -4.61 -10.86 -26.35
CA HIS A 38 -6.00 -10.49 -26.04
C HIS A 38 -6.19 -10.40 -24.52
N LEU A 39 -5.57 -11.30 -23.75
CA LEU A 39 -5.65 -11.25 -22.30
C LEU A 39 -5.11 -9.92 -21.73
N LYS A 40 -4.01 -9.39 -22.29
CA LYS A 40 -3.48 -8.07 -21.92
C LYS A 40 -4.40 -6.93 -22.32
N GLU A 41 -4.99 -7.00 -23.52
CA GLU A 41 -6.01 -6.04 -23.97
C GLU A 41 -7.24 -6.03 -23.05
N ASN A 42 -7.58 -7.18 -22.46
CA ASN A 42 -8.67 -7.33 -21.49
C ASN A 42 -8.21 -7.29 -20.03
N HIS A 43 -7.11 -6.60 -19.72
CA HIS A 43 -6.61 -6.36 -18.36
C HIS A 43 -6.45 -7.63 -17.49
N HIS A 44 -6.06 -8.74 -18.10
CA HIS A 44 -5.91 -10.05 -17.45
C HIS A 44 -7.20 -10.61 -16.84
N VAL A 45 -8.35 -10.32 -17.47
CA VAL A 45 -9.64 -10.95 -17.15
C VAL A 45 -9.92 -12.09 -18.14
N CYS A 46 -10.26 -13.27 -17.62
CA CYS A 46 -10.55 -14.44 -18.44
C CYS A 46 -11.86 -14.26 -19.24
N PHE A 47 -11.82 -14.40 -20.56
CA PHE A 47 -13.01 -14.30 -21.43
C PHE A 47 -14.08 -15.38 -21.21
N ALA A 48 -13.69 -16.52 -20.63
CA ALA A 48 -14.61 -17.65 -20.44
C ALA A 48 -15.33 -17.59 -19.09
N CYS A 49 -14.62 -17.24 -18.01
CA CYS A 49 -15.16 -17.29 -16.64
C CYS A 49 -15.06 -15.97 -15.89
N HIS A 50 -14.56 -14.90 -16.51
CA HIS A 50 -14.42 -13.56 -15.92
C HIS A 50 -13.57 -13.50 -14.65
N SER A 51 -12.76 -14.55 -14.38
CA SER A 51 -11.83 -14.55 -13.26
C SER A 51 -10.66 -13.61 -13.54
N HIS A 52 -10.29 -12.79 -12.54
CA HIS A 52 -9.13 -11.92 -12.55
C HIS A 52 -7.84 -12.74 -12.39
N LEU A 53 -7.00 -12.78 -13.42
CA LEU A 53 -5.70 -13.49 -13.40
C LEU A 53 -4.58 -12.62 -12.80
N GLN A 54 -3.41 -13.20 -12.54
CA GLN A 54 -2.26 -12.42 -12.07
C GLN A 54 -1.84 -11.38 -13.10
N MET A 55 -1.51 -10.18 -12.63
CA MET A 55 -1.14 -9.03 -13.45
C MET A 55 0.07 -8.37 -12.84
N THR A 56 1.07 -8.05 -13.66
CA THR A 56 2.29 -7.39 -13.17
C THR A 56 2.01 -5.94 -12.78
N SER A 57 2.85 -5.39 -11.90
CA SER A 57 2.75 -3.98 -11.50
C SER A 57 2.90 -3.01 -12.67
N ARG A 58 3.72 -3.34 -13.68
CA ARG A 58 3.88 -2.55 -14.91
C ARG A 58 2.64 -2.56 -15.79
N GLU A 59 2.02 -3.72 -15.96
CA GLU A 59 0.76 -3.80 -16.73
C GLU A 59 -0.34 -3.05 -16.00
N ARG A 60 -0.40 -3.17 -14.66
CA ARG A 60 -1.36 -2.41 -13.84
C ARG A 60 -1.17 -0.91 -14.00
N LEU A 61 0.07 -0.45 -13.99
CA LEU A 61 0.41 0.95 -14.23
C LEU A 61 -0.14 1.42 -15.58
N GLN A 62 0.10 0.66 -16.65
CA GLN A 62 -0.41 0.99 -18.00
C GLN A 62 -1.93 1.01 -18.08
N SER A 63 -2.62 0.19 -17.28
CA SER A 63 -4.09 0.16 -17.25
C SER A 63 -4.72 1.35 -16.52
N LEU A 64 -4.00 2.01 -15.61
CA LEU A 64 -4.53 3.08 -14.75
C LEU A 64 -4.05 4.47 -15.13
N ILE A 65 -2.80 4.61 -15.60
CA ILE A 65 -2.15 5.89 -15.85
C ILE A 65 -2.16 6.23 -17.34
N ASP A 66 -2.36 7.51 -17.64
CA ASP A 66 -2.36 8.04 -19.00
C ASP A 66 -0.95 7.90 -19.64
N PRO A 67 -0.87 7.47 -20.91
CA PRO A 67 0.41 7.24 -21.58
C PRO A 67 1.33 8.46 -21.55
N GLY A 68 2.60 8.24 -21.17
CA GLY A 68 3.63 9.29 -21.17
C GLY A 68 3.62 10.25 -19.96
N THR A 69 2.74 10.02 -18.98
CA THR A 69 2.61 10.91 -17.81
C THR A 69 3.28 10.38 -16.54
N TRP A 70 3.72 9.13 -16.55
CA TRP A 70 4.30 8.46 -15.38
C TRP A 70 5.66 9.05 -14.98
N GLN A 71 5.77 9.40 -13.70
CA GLN A 71 6.99 9.88 -13.05
C GLN A 71 7.32 8.96 -11.86
N PRO A 72 8.27 8.02 -12.03
CA PRO A 72 8.58 7.04 -10.98
C PRO A 72 9.39 7.67 -9.83
N PHE A 73 9.18 7.16 -8.62
CA PHE A 73 9.91 7.53 -7.41
C PHE A 73 10.83 6.40 -6.93
N ASP A 74 11.98 6.79 -6.37
CA ASP A 74 12.90 5.91 -5.64
C ASP A 74 13.24 4.61 -6.40
N GLU A 75 13.44 4.68 -7.71
CA GLU A 75 13.69 3.50 -8.56
C GLU A 75 14.97 2.74 -8.19
N THR A 76 15.93 3.42 -7.57
CA THR A 76 17.20 2.84 -7.15
C THR A 76 17.19 2.30 -5.72
N LEU A 77 16.09 2.48 -4.96
CA LEU A 77 16.01 2.03 -3.58
C LEU A 77 15.81 0.51 -3.52
N SER A 78 16.77 -0.18 -2.91
CA SER A 78 16.82 -1.64 -2.84
C SER A 78 16.95 -2.12 -1.40
N ALA A 79 16.41 -3.32 -1.11
CA ALA A 79 16.52 -3.92 0.21
C ALA A 79 17.97 -4.30 0.54
N VAL A 80 18.27 -4.29 1.83
CA VAL A 80 19.51 -4.82 2.39
C VAL A 80 19.16 -5.99 3.32
N ASP A 81 20.16 -6.79 3.70
CA ASP A 81 19.99 -7.86 4.68
C ASP A 81 20.48 -7.41 6.06
N PRO A 82 19.63 -6.82 6.91
CA PRO A 82 20.03 -6.33 8.23
C PRO A 82 20.24 -7.45 9.24
N LEU A 83 19.70 -8.64 8.99
CA LEU A 83 19.71 -9.77 9.94
C LEU A 83 20.71 -10.87 9.57
N ASN A 84 21.39 -10.73 8.42
CA ASN A 84 22.16 -11.82 7.79
C ASN A 84 21.31 -13.10 7.69
N PHE A 85 20.06 -12.95 7.26
CA PHE A 85 19.07 -14.03 7.31
C PHE A 85 19.41 -15.13 6.29
N TYR A 86 19.38 -16.37 6.78
CA TYR A 86 19.69 -17.55 5.98
C TYR A 86 18.70 -18.66 6.26
N ASP A 87 18.08 -19.19 5.21
CA ASP A 87 17.29 -20.42 5.25
C ASP A 87 17.86 -21.48 4.29
N GLN A 88 17.06 -22.08 3.41
CA GLN A 88 17.57 -22.87 2.29
C GLN A 88 18.40 -22.02 1.31
N LYS A 89 18.11 -20.72 1.24
CA LYS A 89 18.80 -19.71 0.44
C LYS A 89 19.08 -18.47 1.30
N SER A 90 20.16 -17.74 1.03
CA SER A 90 20.39 -16.47 1.73
C SER A 90 19.35 -15.42 1.29
N TYR A 91 18.98 -14.50 2.17
CA TYR A 91 18.03 -13.44 1.82
C TYR A 91 18.54 -12.61 0.62
N ILE A 92 19.83 -12.29 0.59
CA ILE A 92 20.47 -11.59 -0.55
C ILE A 92 20.28 -12.36 -1.86
N SER A 93 20.41 -13.69 -1.86
CA SER A 93 20.19 -14.48 -3.07
C SER A 93 18.72 -14.44 -3.52
N ARG A 94 17.76 -14.53 -2.59
CA ARG A 94 16.33 -14.41 -2.89
C ARG A 94 15.97 -13.05 -3.47
N LEU A 95 16.57 -11.98 -2.94
CA LEU A 95 16.41 -10.63 -3.48
C LEU A 95 16.93 -10.54 -4.92
N LYS A 96 18.14 -11.04 -5.19
CA LYS A 96 18.70 -11.04 -6.55
C LYS A 96 17.85 -11.85 -7.53
N ASP A 97 17.39 -13.03 -7.12
CA ASP A 97 16.51 -13.88 -7.94
C ASP A 97 15.21 -13.13 -8.28
N ALA A 98 14.55 -12.52 -7.28
CA ALA A 98 13.32 -11.75 -7.47
C ALA A 98 13.53 -10.49 -8.33
N GLN A 99 14.64 -9.78 -8.14
CA GLN A 99 15.02 -8.61 -8.93
C GLN A 99 15.28 -8.98 -10.39
N HIS A 100 15.94 -10.12 -10.64
CA HIS A 100 16.19 -10.61 -11.99
C HIS A 100 14.90 -11.02 -12.71
N GLN A 101 14.00 -11.73 -12.02
CA GLN A 101 12.73 -12.20 -12.58
C GLN A 101 11.76 -11.05 -12.90
N THR A 102 11.64 -10.08 -11.99
CA THR A 102 10.64 -9.00 -12.12
C THR A 102 11.18 -7.74 -12.78
N GLY A 103 12.51 -7.53 -12.71
CA GLY A 103 13.14 -6.27 -13.06
C GLY A 103 12.76 -5.12 -12.13
N LEU A 104 12.29 -5.42 -10.90
CA LEU A 104 11.95 -4.44 -9.86
C LEU A 104 13.01 -4.48 -8.76
N GLN A 105 13.25 -3.36 -8.08
CA GLN A 105 14.16 -3.35 -6.91
C GLN A 105 13.53 -3.95 -5.65
N ASP A 106 12.22 -3.79 -5.50
CA ASP A 106 11.39 -4.35 -4.42
C ASP A 106 9.93 -4.47 -4.91
N SER A 107 9.05 -5.07 -4.10
CA SER A 107 7.68 -5.44 -4.43
C SER A 107 6.67 -4.29 -4.51
N VAL A 108 7.13 -3.06 -4.78
CA VAL A 108 6.24 -1.92 -4.98
C VAL A 108 6.81 -0.91 -5.99
N LEU A 109 5.97 -0.51 -6.95
CA LEU A 109 6.18 0.66 -7.79
C LEU A 109 5.48 1.86 -7.17
N THR A 110 6.15 3.00 -7.12
CA THR A 110 5.61 4.25 -6.58
C THR A 110 5.96 5.39 -7.52
N GLY A 111 5.07 6.38 -7.61
CA GLY A 111 5.28 7.54 -8.47
C GLY A 111 4.01 8.37 -8.62
N THR A 112 4.08 9.36 -9.50
CA THR A 112 2.95 10.19 -9.88
C THR A 112 2.60 10.02 -11.35
N GLY A 113 1.36 10.31 -11.71
CA GLY A 113 0.91 10.29 -13.09
C GLY A 113 -0.45 10.95 -13.22
N LEU A 114 -0.97 11.00 -14.44
CA LEU A 114 -2.33 11.45 -14.70
C LEU A 114 -3.25 10.24 -14.86
N LEU A 115 -4.45 10.33 -14.28
CA LEU A 115 -5.56 9.41 -14.53
C LEU A 115 -6.69 10.23 -15.15
N GLU A 116 -6.93 10.04 -16.44
CA GLU A 116 -7.89 10.85 -17.22
C GLU A 116 -7.64 12.37 -17.04
N GLY A 117 -6.37 12.77 -17.11
CA GLY A 117 -5.92 14.15 -16.94
C GLY A 117 -5.84 14.65 -15.48
N ILE A 118 -6.21 13.85 -14.48
CA ILE A 118 -6.18 14.24 -13.07
C ILE A 118 -4.88 13.76 -12.42
N PRO A 119 -4.09 14.63 -11.77
CA PRO A 119 -2.83 14.22 -11.14
C PRO A 119 -3.08 13.38 -9.89
N ILE A 120 -2.46 12.21 -9.84
CA ILE A 120 -2.55 11.27 -8.74
C ILE A 120 -1.17 10.77 -8.31
N ALA A 121 -1.06 10.40 -7.03
CA ALA A 121 0.03 9.63 -6.46
C ALA A 121 -0.39 8.15 -6.42
N LEU A 122 0.43 7.27 -6.99
CA LEU A 122 0.07 5.87 -7.19
C LEU A 122 1.16 4.94 -6.64
N GLY A 123 0.74 4.00 -5.80
CA GLY A 123 1.53 2.86 -5.35
C GLY A 123 0.94 1.56 -5.90
N ILE A 124 1.74 0.71 -6.53
CA ILE A 124 1.30 -0.60 -7.02
C ILE A 124 2.24 -1.67 -6.48
N MET A 125 1.70 -2.55 -5.63
CA MET A 125 2.44 -3.72 -5.16
C MET A 125 2.51 -4.80 -6.24
N ASP A 126 3.61 -5.57 -6.25
CA ASP A 126 3.80 -6.67 -7.19
C ASP A 126 3.95 -8.00 -6.43
N PHE A 127 2.97 -8.89 -6.60
CA PHE A 127 2.97 -10.20 -5.93
C PHE A 127 4.10 -11.12 -6.43
N ASN A 128 4.56 -10.94 -7.67
CA ASN A 128 5.64 -11.77 -8.24
C ASN A 128 6.98 -11.54 -7.51
N PHE A 129 7.16 -10.38 -6.86
CA PHE A 129 8.33 -10.12 -6.04
C PHE A 129 8.13 -10.67 -4.63
N MET A 130 8.62 -11.89 -4.38
CA MET A 130 8.60 -12.54 -3.05
C MET A 130 7.20 -12.52 -2.40
N GLY A 131 6.16 -12.81 -3.17
CA GLY A 131 4.76 -12.82 -2.71
C GLY A 131 4.24 -11.43 -2.34
N GLY A 132 4.80 -10.35 -2.90
CA GLY A 132 4.39 -8.98 -2.57
C GLY A 132 4.67 -8.62 -1.11
N SER A 133 5.59 -9.33 -0.45
CA SER A 133 5.77 -9.20 1.00
C SER A 133 6.28 -7.82 1.38
N MET A 134 5.67 -7.18 2.38
CA MET A 134 6.08 -5.84 2.82
C MET A 134 7.36 -5.92 3.67
N GLY A 135 8.46 -5.42 3.15
CA GLY A 135 9.72 -5.15 3.87
C GLY A 135 9.98 -3.66 4.07
N SER A 136 11.18 -3.31 4.55
CA SER A 136 11.58 -1.94 4.90
C SER A 136 11.51 -0.99 3.72
N VAL A 137 11.89 -1.44 2.52
CA VAL A 137 11.84 -0.61 1.31
C VAL A 137 10.41 -0.36 0.85
N VAL A 138 9.52 -1.36 0.91
CA VAL A 138 8.10 -1.16 0.61
C VAL A 138 7.53 -0.08 1.54
N GLY A 139 7.82 -0.18 2.84
CA GLY A 139 7.40 0.81 3.82
C GLY A 139 7.96 2.20 3.58
N GLU A 140 9.25 2.31 3.24
CA GLU A 140 9.89 3.59 2.87
C GLU A 140 9.28 4.19 1.60
N LYS A 141 9.16 3.43 0.50
CA LYS A 141 8.62 3.93 -0.77
C LYS A 141 7.19 4.42 -0.63
N LEU A 142 6.33 3.67 0.05
CA LEU A 142 4.94 4.08 0.30
C LEU A 142 4.88 5.30 1.20
N THR A 143 5.71 5.37 2.23
CA THR A 143 5.74 6.54 3.13
C THR A 143 6.19 7.80 2.38
N ARG A 144 7.25 7.72 1.56
CA ARG A 144 7.71 8.83 0.70
C ARG A 144 6.62 9.29 -0.27
N LEU A 145 5.90 8.34 -0.87
CA LEU A 145 4.78 8.62 -1.75
C LEU A 145 3.66 9.37 -1.02
N ILE A 146 3.27 8.90 0.17
CA ILE A 146 2.23 9.53 0.99
C ILE A 146 2.65 10.93 1.42
N GLU A 147 3.88 11.11 1.89
CA GLU A 147 4.42 12.42 2.28
C GLU A 147 4.49 13.38 1.08
N TYR A 148 4.87 12.89 -0.11
CA TYR A 148 4.82 13.67 -1.33
C TYR A 148 3.39 14.07 -1.69
N ALA A 149 2.46 13.13 -1.71
CA ALA A 149 1.05 13.38 -1.99
C ALA A 149 0.44 14.37 -0.98
N THR A 150 0.82 14.27 0.29
CA THR A 150 0.40 15.21 1.35
C THR A 150 0.86 16.63 1.04
N ARG A 151 2.11 16.81 0.59
CA ARG A 151 2.68 18.12 0.30
C ARG A 151 2.07 18.78 -0.93
N GLU A 152 1.91 18.00 -1.99
CA GLU A 152 1.41 18.47 -3.27
C GLU A 152 -0.13 18.51 -3.33
N GLY A 153 -0.81 17.97 -2.31
CA GLY A 153 -2.28 17.90 -2.27
C GLY A 153 -2.85 16.91 -3.29
N LEU A 154 -2.11 15.83 -3.59
CA LEU A 154 -2.51 14.83 -4.59
C LEU A 154 -3.39 13.75 -3.96
N LEU A 155 -4.30 13.21 -4.77
CA LEU A 155 -5.06 12.00 -4.44
C LEU A 155 -4.14 10.79 -4.43
N LEU A 156 -4.31 9.92 -3.44
CA LEU A 156 -3.48 8.74 -3.24
C LEU A 156 -4.26 7.49 -3.60
N ILE A 157 -3.68 6.64 -4.44
CA ILE A 157 -4.20 5.32 -4.77
C ILE A 157 -3.12 4.29 -4.47
N ILE A 158 -3.46 3.25 -3.71
CA ILE A 158 -2.55 2.12 -3.47
C ILE A 158 -3.22 0.81 -3.90
N VAL A 159 -2.66 0.17 -4.92
CA VAL A 159 -3.03 -1.18 -5.35
C VAL A 159 -2.26 -2.20 -4.52
N CYS A 160 -2.98 -2.92 -3.68
CA CYS A 160 -2.45 -3.86 -2.70
C CYS A 160 -2.47 -5.28 -3.28
N ALA A 161 -1.32 -5.95 -3.22
CA ALA A 161 -1.11 -7.34 -3.59
C ALA A 161 0.01 -7.89 -2.70
N SER A 162 -0.33 -8.71 -1.70
CA SER A 162 0.66 -9.17 -0.71
C SER A 162 0.23 -10.45 -0.01
N GLY A 163 1.21 -11.31 0.25
CA GLY A 163 1.09 -12.46 1.15
C GLY A 163 1.34 -12.10 2.62
N GLY A 164 1.77 -10.89 2.95
CA GLY A 164 2.01 -10.43 4.33
C GLY A 164 3.33 -9.68 4.53
N ALA A 165 3.83 -9.68 5.75
CA ALA A 165 5.09 -9.02 6.11
C ALA A 165 6.31 -9.88 5.69
N ARG A 166 7.39 -9.23 5.27
CA ARG A 166 8.61 -9.92 4.84
C ARG A 166 9.39 -10.47 6.03
N MET A 167 9.22 -11.76 6.29
CA MET A 167 9.82 -12.43 7.45
C MET A 167 11.35 -12.32 7.52
N HIS A 168 12.01 -12.24 6.35
CA HIS A 168 13.46 -12.11 6.24
C HIS A 168 14.04 -10.86 6.92
N GLU A 169 13.24 -9.79 7.07
CA GLU A 169 13.66 -8.57 7.77
C GLU A 169 13.08 -8.48 9.20
N GLY A 170 12.35 -9.52 9.65
CA GLY A 170 11.84 -9.65 10.99
C GLY A 170 10.98 -8.47 11.46
N ILE A 171 11.34 -7.89 12.61
CA ILE A 171 10.61 -6.78 13.22
C ILE A 171 10.56 -5.52 12.34
N LEU A 172 11.54 -5.32 11.47
CA LEU A 172 11.58 -4.15 10.59
C LEU A 172 10.38 -4.15 9.64
N SER A 173 9.99 -5.32 9.13
CA SER A 173 8.79 -5.49 8.31
C SER A 173 7.52 -5.18 9.08
N LEU A 174 7.41 -5.62 10.34
CA LEU A 174 6.25 -5.33 11.19
C LEU A 174 6.11 -3.82 11.43
N MET A 175 7.22 -3.13 11.72
CA MET A 175 7.22 -1.69 11.97
C MET A 175 6.78 -0.86 10.77
N GLN A 176 6.85 -1.40 9.54
CA GLN A 176 6.34 -0.70 8.36
C GLN A 176 4.82 -0.51 8.41
N MET A 177 4.08 -1.40 9.08
CA MET A 177 2.65 -1.22 9.32
C MET A 177 2.38 0.09 10.06
N ALA A 178 3.08 0.29 11.18
CA ALA A 178 2.94 1.49 12.00
C ALA A 178 3.40 2.74 11.26
N LYS A 179 4.52 2.65 10.53
CA LYS A 179 5.09 3.76 9.76
C LYS A 179 4.14 4.28 8.69
N ILE A 180 3.63 3.41 7.82
CA ILE A 180 2.73 3.80 6.74
C ILE A 180 1.41 4.33 7.33
N SER A 181 0.88 3.67 8.37
CA SER A 181 -0.36 4.11 9.03
C SER A 181 -0.21 5.50 9.68
N ALA A 182 0.96 5.80 10.26
CA ALA A 182 1.24 7.12 10.81
C ALA A 182 1.29 8.20 9.72
N ALA A 183 1.89 7.91 8.57
CA ALA A 183 1.89 8.82 7.42
C ALA A 183 0.48 9.05 6.86
N LEU A 184 -0.32 7.98 6.73
CA LEU A 184 -1.72 8.05 6.30
C LEU A 184 -2.59 8.85 7.27
N ASN A 185 -2.37 8.70 8.58
CA ASN A 185 -3.07 9.49 9.58
C ASN A 185 -2.86 11.00 9.36
N VAL A 186 -1.65 11.42 8.97
CA VAL A 186 -1.41 12.83 8.60
C VAL A 186 -2.09 13.19 7.28
N TYR A 187 -1.99 12.33 6.27
CA TYR A 187 -2.63 12.54 4.97
C TYR A 187 -4.16 12.74 5.08
N GLN A 188 -4.86 11.87 5.82
CA GLN A 188 -6.32 11.90 5.95
C GLN A 188 -6.78 12.91 7.00
N ASN A 189 -6.26 12.83 8.24
CA ASN A 189 -6.82 13.61 9.36
C ASN A 189 -6.29 15.03 9.44
N HIS A 190 -5.10 15.29 8.89
CA HIS A 190 -4.51 16.62 8.93
C HIS A 190 -4.57 17.32 7.56
N ALA A 191 -4.28 16.62 6.46
CA ALA A 191 -4.35 17.21 5.12
C ALA A 191 -5.74 17.12 4.45
N HIS A 192 -6.63 16.27 4.98
CA HIS A 192 -8.00 16.05 4.45
C HIS A 192 -8.04 15.64 2.98
N LEU A 193 -7.06 14.82 2.57
CA LEU A 193 -6.95 14.28 1.23
C LEU A 193 -7.52 12.85 1.17
N MET A 194 -8.06 12.48 0.02
CA MET A 194 -8.71 11.18 -0.18
C MET A 194 -7.70 10.10 -0.58
N TYR A 195 -7.72 9.00 0.16
CA TYR A 195 -6.96 7.79 -0.08
C TYR A 195 -7.88 6.64 -0.52
N ILE A 196 -7.60 6.08 -1.71
CA ILE A 196 -8.30 4.91 -2.26
C ILE A 196 -7.38 3.68 -2.15
N ALA A 197 -7.84 2.67 -1.43
CA ALA A 197 -7.18 1.36 -1.35
C ALA A 197 -7.82 0.42 -2.37
N VAL A 198 -7.03 -0.16 -3.27
CA VAL A 198 -7.50 -1.16 -4.25
C VAL A 198 -6.93 -2.52 -3.87
N LEU A 199 -7.79 -3.43 -3.44
CA LEU A 199 -7.43 -4.75 -2.93
C LEU A 199 -7.51 -5.79 -4.04
N THR A 200 -6.37 -6.41 -4.33
CA THR A 200 -6.27 -7.44 -5.36
C THR A 200 -5.97 -8.80 -4.73
N SER A 201 -6.08 -9.87 -5.53
CA SER A 201 -5.87 -11.23 -5.04
C SER A 201 -4.40 -11.66 -5.14
N PRO A 202 -3.74 -12.05 -4.03
CA PRO A 202 -4.19 -11.99 -2.63
C PRO A 202 -3.76 -10.68 -1.91
N THR A 203 -4.52 -10.27 -0.90
CA THR A 203 -4.13 -9.23 0.07
C THR A 203 -4.25 -9.75 1.50
N THR A 204 -3.15 -10.27 2.04
CA THR A 204 -3.14 -10.93 3.36
C THR A 204 -2.14 -10.35 4.37
N GLY A 205 -2.33 -10.72 5.65
CA GLY A 205 -1.36 -10.46 6.71
C GLY A 205 -1.24 -8.99 7.11
N GLY A 206 0.00 -8.55 7.32
CA GLY A 206 0.31 -7.20 7.82
C GLY A 206 -0.13 -6.08 6.88
N VAL A 207 -0.22 -6.33 5.57
CA VAL A 207 -0.73 -5.33 4.60
C VAL A 207 -2.22 -5.09 4.82
N THR A 208 -3.02 -6.17 4.91
CA THR A 208 -4.46 -6.09 5.20
C THR A 208 -4.75 -5.44 6.55
N ALA A 209 -3.93 -5.71 7.57
CA ALA A 209 -4.07 -5.11 8.90
C ALA A 209 -3.40 -3.72 9.04
N SER A 210 -3.04 -3.07 7.94
CA SER A 210 -2.50 -1.71 7.93
C SER A 210 -3.09 -0.91 6.78
N PHE A 211 -2.27 -0.35 5.89
CA PHE A 211 -2.70 0.63 4.89
C PHE A 211 -3.75 0.13 3.91
N ALA A 212 -3.87 -1.18 3.67
CA ALA A 212 -4.89 -1.71 2.78
C ALA A 212 -6.33 -1.51 3.31
N MET A 213 -6.53 -1.46 4.63
CA MET A 213 -7.84 -1.27 5.27
C MET A 213 -8.01 0.10 5.92
N LEU A 214 -7.15 1.06 5.57
CA LEU A 214 -7.21 2.45 6.05
C LEU A 214 -7.62 3.44 4.95
N GLY A 215 -8.15 2.94 3.82
CA GLY A 215 -8.69 3.77 2.75
C GLY A 215 -9.92 4.55 3.21
N ASP A 216 -10.08 5.77 2.69
CA ASP A 216 -11.38 6.46 2.74
C ASP A 216 -12.40 5.75 1.84
N LEU A 217 -11.89 5.08 0.79
CA LEU A 217 -12.64 4.15 -0.03
C LEU A 217 -11.81 2.88 -0.26
N ILE A 218 -12.39 1.73 0.04
CA ILE A 218 -11.78 0.41 -0.10
C ILE A 218 -12.50 -0.34 -1.21
N ILE A 219 -11.82 -0.48 -2.34
CA ILE A 219 -12.30 -1.16 -3.54
C ILE A 219 -11.61 -2.52 -3.63
N ALA A 220 -12.35 -3.59 -3.95
CA ALA A 220 -11.77 -4.89 -4.24
C ALA A 220 -12.05 -5.34 -5.68
N GLU A 221 -11.18 -6.22 -6.21
CA GLU A 221 -11.49 -6.96 -7.43
C GLU A 221 -12.41 -8.16 -7.12
N PRO A 222 -13.33 -8.55 -8.03
CA PRO A 222 -14.16 -9.74 -7.86
C PRO A 222 -13.37 -11.00 -7.54
N ASN A 223 -13.87 -11.77 -6.57
CA ASN A 223 -13.24 -12.98 -6.02
C ASN A 223 -11.83 -12.77 -5.42
N ALA A 224 -11.42 -11.54 -5.10
CA ALA A 224 -10.12 -11.30 -4.48
C ALA A 224 -10.05 -11.93 -3.07
N LEU A 225 -8.96 -12.64 -2.78
CA LEU A 225 -8.72 -13.23 -1.47
C LEU A 225 -8.12 -12.17 -0.53
N ILE A 226 -8.88 -11.78 0.49
CA ILE A 226 -8.51 -10.70 1.41
C ILE A 226 -8.70 -11.18 2.85
N GLY A 227 -7.65 -11.10 3.67
CA GLY A 227 -7.79 -11.48 5.08
C GLY A 227 -6.50 -11.41 5.88
N PHE A 228 -6.63 -11.22 7.20
CA PHE A 228 -5.46 -11.12 8.07
C PHE A 228 -4.68 -12.44 8.18
N ALA A 229 -5.36 -13.52 8.53
CA ALA A 229 -4.77 -14.85 8.60
C ALA A 229 -5.21 -15.69 7.40
N GLY A 230 -4.33 -16.54 6.88
CA GLY A 230 -4.70 -17.44 5.79
C GLY A 230 -5.70 -18.50 6.24
N ARG A 231 -6.64 -18.87 5.36
CA ARG A 231 -7.68 -19.89 5.57
C ARG A 231 -7.21 -21.12 6.34
N ARG A 232 -6.07 -21.69 5.94
CA ARG A 232 -5.49 -22.89 6.57
C ARG A 232 -5.21 -22.70 8.07
N VAL A 233 -4.66 -21.56 8.47
CA VAL A 233 -4.31 -21.29 9.87
C VAL A 233 -5.59 -21.19 10.71
N ILE A 234 -6.65 -20.62 10.13
CA ILE A 234 -7.94 -20.47 10.78
C ILE A 234 -8.62 -21.83 10.96
N GLU A 235 -8.71 -22.64 9.89
CA GLU A 235 -9.31 -23.99 9.95
C GLU A 235 -8.58 -24.89 10.95
N GLN A 236 -7.24 -24.81 11.01
CA GLN A 236 -6.45 -25.57 12.00
C GLN A 236 -6.69 -25.13 13.43
N THR A 237 -6.94 -23.84 13.66
CA THR A 237 -7.16 -23.28 15.00
C THR A 237 -8.58 -23.57 15.49
N LEU A 238 -9.58 -23.43 14.63
CA LEU A 238 -10.98 -23.64 14.97
C LEU A 238 -11.41 -25.11 14.88
N GLN A 239 -10.65 -25.95 14.17
CA GLN A 239 -11.01 -27.34 13.86
C GLN A 239 -12.34 -27.47 13.10
N GLU A 240 -12.70 -26.43 12.35
CA GLU A 240 -13.93 -26.34 11.56
C GLU A 240 -13.60 -26.02 10.11
N LYS A 241 -14.47 -26.47 9.20
CA LYS A 241 -14.39 -26.11 7.79
C LYS A 241 -15.01 -24.74 7.58
N LEU A 242 -14.27 -23.84 6.94
CA LEU A 242 -14.79 -22.52 6.60
C LEU A 242 -15.69 -22.59 5.36
N PRO A 243 -16.63 -21.64 5.19
CA PRO A 243 -17.42 -21.50 3.96
C PRO A 243 -16.54 -21.39 2.71
N GLU A 244 -17.02 -21.82 1.55
CA GLU A 244 -16.21 -21.75 0.31
C GLU A 244 -15.83 -20.31 -0.05
N ASN A 245 -16.77 -19.37 0.07
CA ASN A 245 -16.57 -17.94 -0.16
C ASN A 245 -15.87 -17.19 0.98
N PHE A 246 -15.41 -17.88 2.03
CA PHE A 246 -14.72 -17.20 3.14
C PHE A 246 -13.49 -16.42 2.64
N GLN A 247 -13.36 -15.16 3.07
CA GLN A 247 -12.32 -14.22 2.66
C GLN A 247 -12.35 -13.75 1.20
N THR A 248 -13.40 -14.04 0.43
CA THR A 248 -13.56 -13.41 -0.89
C THR A 248 -14.05 -11.97 -0.75
N ALA A 249 -13.83 -11.16 -1.79
CA ALA A 249 -14.32 -9.78 -1.85
C ALA A 249 -15.83 -9.69 -1.56
N GLU A 250 -16.63 -10.61 -2.11
CA GLU A 250 -18.07 -10.69 -1.91
C GLU A 250 -18.41 -10.93 -0.44
N TYR A 251 -17.72 -11.87 0.21
CA TYR A 251 -17.88 -12.12 1.64
C TYR A 251 -17.53 -10.88 2.47
N LEU A 252 -16.42 -10.19 2.17
CA LEU A 252 -16.02 -9.00 2.92
C LEU A 252 -17.00 -7.83 2.71
N LEU A 253 -17.56 -7.67 1.51
CA LEU A 253 -18.57 -6.66 1.22
C LEU A 253 -19.86 -6.91 2.03
N GLU A 254 -20.33 -8.16 2.10
CA GLU A 254 -21.49 -8.53 2.93
C GLU A 254 -21.28 -8.23 4.42
N HIS A 255 -20.03 -8.27 4.89
CA HIS A 255 -19.67 -7.95 6.28
C HIS A 255 -19.31 -6.47 6.50
N GLY A 256 -19.48 -5.61 5.48
CA GLY A 256 -19.24 -4.17 5.58
C GLY A 256 -17.77 -3.77 5.73
N LEU A 257 -16.84 -4.61 5.27
CA LEU A 257 -15.40 -4.32 5.28
C LEU A 257 -14.89 -3.67 3.99
N LEU A 258 -15.70 -3.70 2.93
CA LEU A 258 -15.40 -3.10 1.63
C LEU A 258 -16.52 -2.15 1.23
N ASP A 259 -16.19 -1.15 0.42
CA ASP A 259 -17.18 -0.22 -0.12
C ASP A 259 -17.71 -0.70 -1.46
N LEU A 260 -16.81 -1.18 -2.34
CA LEU A 260 -17.13 -1.54 -3.72
C LEU A 260 -16.34 -2.75 -4.20
N ILE A 261 -16.97 -3.52 -5.09
CA ILE A 261 -16.30 -4.57 -5.87
C ILE A 261 -16.36 -4.14 -7.34
N ILE A 262 -15.20 -3.99 -7.97
CA ILE A 262 -15.08 -3.46 -9.34
C ILE A 262 -14.18 -4.36 -10.18
N SER A 263 -14.70 -4.82 -11.32
CA SER A 263 -13.90 -5.55 -12.31
C SER A 263 -12.85 -4.65 -12.95
N ARG A 264 -11.70 -5.23 -13.32
CA ARG A 264 -10.55 -4.47 -13.88
C ARG A 264 -10.90 -3.63 -15.10
N GLU A 265 -11.81 -4.14 -15.94
CA GLU A 265 -12.29 -3.48 -17.15
C GLU A 265 -12.93 -2.12 -16.86
N PHE A 266 -13.57 -1.97 -15.71
CA PHE A 266 -14.27 -0.75 -15.30
C PHE A 266 -13.50 0.04 -14.24
N LEU A 267 -12.34 -0.43 -13.80
CA LEU A 267 -11.62 0.16 -12.66
C LEU A 267 -11.16 1.60 -12.94
N LYS A 268 -10.51 1.84 -14.09
CA LYS A 268 -10.05 3.21 -14.45
C LYS A 268 -11.23 4.19 -14.61
N PRO A 269 -12.30 3.88 -15.37
CA PRO A 269 -13.50 4.73 -15.43
C PRO A 269 -14.15 4.98 -14.07
N ALA A 270 -14.31 3.94 -13.24
CA ALA A 270 -14.94 4.09 -11.93
C ALA A 270 -14.13 4.97 -10.98
N ILE A 271 -12.80 4.79 -10.96
CA ILE A 271 -11.90 5.66 -10.18
C ILE A 271 -12.01 7.10 -10.68
N TYR A 272 -12.03 7.32 -12.00
CA TYR A 272 -12.22 8.66 -12.56
C TYR A 272 -13.52 9.30 -12.07
N GLU A 273 -14.65 8.60 -12.12
CA GLU A 273 -15.94 9.12 -11.64
C GLU A 273 -15.91 9.47 -10.15
N ILE A 274 -15.32 8.60 -9.32
CA ILE A 274 -15.15 8.84 -7.87
C ILE A 274 -14.33 10.11 -7.63
N ILE A 275 -13.20 10.23 -8.32
CA ILE A 275 -12.29 11.38 -8.20
C ILE A 275 -12.98 12.66 -8.70
N TYR A 276 -13.67 12.59 -9.83
CA TYR A 276 -14.39 13.70 -10.41
C TYR A 276 -15.47 14.21 -9.43
N PHE A 277 -16.22 13.30 -8.82
CA PHE A 277 -17.21 13.65 -7.80
C PHE A 277 -16.58 14.26 -6.55
N TYR A 278 -15.47 13.71 -6.07
CA TYR A 278 -14.70 14.28 -4.95
C TYR A 278 -14.19 15.70 -5.26
N LYS A 279 -13.84 15.97 -6.53
CA LYS A 279 -13.42 17.31 -6.97
C LYS A 279 -14.54 18.34 -6.81
N GLU A 280 -15.80 17.96 -7.06
CA GLU A 280 -16.97 18.84 -6.97
C GLU A 280 -17.59 18.92 -5.56
N ALA A 281 -17.03 18.21 -4.57
CA ALA A 281 -17.57 18.15 -3.22
C ALA A 281 -17.71 19.56 -2.58
N PRO A 282 -18.90 19.93 -2.07
CA PRO A 282 -19.19 21.29 -1.59
C PRO A 282 -18.52 21.63 -0.25
N LEU A 283 -18.06 20.62 0.50
CA LEU A 283 -17.47 20.77 1.83
C LEU A 283 -16.03 20.27 1.80
N LYS A 284 -15.11 21.08 1.29
CA LYS A 284 -13.67 20.82 1.40
C LYS A 284 -13.09 21.62 2.57
N THR A 285 -12.65 20.93 3.59
CA THR A 285 -11.85 21.52 4.67
C THR A 285 -10.42 21.67 4.20
N LYS A 286 -9.82 22.84 4.43
CA LYS A 286 -8.37 23.01 4.19
C LYS A 286 -7.62 22.29 5.30
N GLY A 287 -6.84 21.28 4.92
CA GLY A 287 -5.95 20.62 5.85
C GLY A 287 -4.80 21.51 6.32
N ILE A 288 -4.26 21.21 7.49
CA ILE A 288 -3.07 21.84 8.07
C ILE A 288 -2.03 20.75 8.33
N ILE A 289 -0.95 20.78 7.56
CA ILE A 289 0.17 19.84 7.74
C ILE A 289 0.99 20.27 8.97
N PRO A 290 1.28 19.36 9.93
CA PRO A 290 2.11 19.67 11.08
C PRO A 290 3.51 20.16 10.66
N LYS A 291 4.04 21.20 11.31
CA LYS A 291 5.37 21.76 10.97
C LYS A 291 6.51 20.74 11.05
N ASN A 292 6.38 19.74 11.92
CA ASN A 292 7.37 18.67 12.10
C ASN A 292 7.19 17.48 11.14
N PHE A 293 6.13 17.49 10.32
CA PHE A 293 5.91 16.47 9.28
C PHE A 293 6.90 16.63 8.11
N PHE A 294 7.70 17.69 8.12
CA PHE A 294 8.69 17.97 7.10
C PHE A 294 10.09 17.59 7.61
N GLN A 295 10.58 16.41 7.24
CA GLN A 295 12.02 16.13 7.14
C GLN A 295 12.30 14.76 6.49
N SER A 296 12.01 14.60 5.20
CA SER A 296 12.93 13.77 4.40
C SER A 296 14.03 14.69 3.92
N LEU A 297 15.25 14.38 4.32
CA LEU A 297 16.43 15.06 3.80
C LEU A 297 16.46 14.79 2.30
N ASN A 298 16.90 15.75 1.47
CA ASN A 298 17.13 15.47 0.05
C ASN A 298 17.96 14.18 -0.08
N LEU A 299 17.62 13.27 -1.01
CA LEU A 299 18.36 12.02 -1.29
C LEU A 299 19.89 12.21 -1.28
N LEU A 300 20.39 13.32 -1.81
CA LEU A 300 21.81 13.69 -1.77
C LEU A 300 22.34 13.94 -0.36
N THR A 301 21.54 14.56 0.49
CA THR A 301 21.85 14.84 1.90
C THR A 301 21.75 13.56 2.74
N GLU A 302 20.75 12.71 2.49
CA GLU A 302 20.63 11.38 3.10
C GLU A 302 21.83 10.50 2.76
N GLU A 303 22.21 10.42 1.49
CA GLU A 303 23.37 9.65 1.05
C GLU A 303 24.69 10.22 1.59
N LYS A 304 24.84 11.55 1.67
CA LYS A 304 26.00 12.17 2.33
C LYS A 304 26.10 11.77 3.79
N ILE A 305 24.99 11.78 4.53
CA ILE A 305 24.93 11.36 5.93
C ILE A 305 25.26 9.87 6.05
N ARG A 306 24.62 9.01 5.25
CA ARG A 306 24.85 7.56 5.22
C ARG A 306 26.32 7.22 4.96
N ARG A 307 26.96 7.87 3.98
CA ARG A 307 28.40 7.69 3.69
C ARG A 307 29.29 8.17 4.83
N GLN A 308 28.96 9.28 5.49
CA GLN A 308 29.69 9.76 6.66
C GLN A 308 29.60 8.80 7.86
N PHE A 309 28.45 8.15 8.06
CA PHE A 309 28.28 7.14 9.11
C PHE A 309 29.06 5.86 8.81
N ASN A 310 29.03 5.34 7.57
CA ASN A 310 29.80 4.15 7.20
C ASN A 310 31.32 4.36 7.31
N ASN A 311 31.84 5.54 6.92
CA ASN A 311 33.26 5.85 7.09
C ASN A 311 33.68 5.94 8.56
N LYS A 312 32.80 6.41 9.46
CA LYS A 312 33.06 6.42 10.91
C LYS A 312 33.05 5.03 11.55
N ILE A 313 32.27 4.10 10.99
CA ILE A 313 32.20 2.71 11.47
C ILE A 313 33.45 1.95 11.03
N GLN A 314 33.95 2.17 9.80
CA GLN A 314 35.22 1.59 9.32
C GLN A 314 36.45 2.08 10.09
N LEU A 315 36.44 3.30 10.63
CA LEU A 315 37.52 3.82 11.49
C LEU A 315 37.53 3.26 12.92
N LYS A 316 36.53 2.44 13.31
CA LYS A 316 36.40 1.86 14.66
C LYS A 316 36.70 0.37 14.77
N THR A 317 37.19 -0.30 13.71
CA THR A 317 37.56 -1.73 13.76
C THR A 317 39.00 -1.98 14.18
N GLY A 318 39.51 -1.19 15.12
CA GLY A 318 40.84 -1.39 15.70
C GLY A 318 40.85 -0.86 17.12
N LEU A 319 40.27 -1.63 18.05
CA LEU A 319 40.62 -1.70 19.48
C LEU A 319 39.58 -2.57 20.20
N ASP A 320 40.11 -3.47 21.01
CA ASP A 320 39.45 -4.56 21.72
C ASP A 320 38.36 -4.11 22.70
N SER A 321 37.45 -5.05 22.97
CA SER A 321 36.57 -5.14 24.16
C SER A 321 35.90 -3.84 24.63
N ILE A 322 34.63 -3.63 24.25
CA ILE A 322 33.80 -2.60 24.89
C ILE A 322 32.49 -3.24 25.38
N ASN A 323 32.44 -3.44 26.70
CA ASN A 323 31.20 -3.57 27.47
C ASN A 323 30.24 -2.45 27.07
N PHE A 324 28.97 -2.76 26.81
CA PHE A 324 27.92 -1.79 26.52
C PHE A 324 27.83 -0.74 27.64
N PRO A 325 28.21 0.53 27.40
CA PRO A 325 27.92 1.62 28.30
C PRO A 325 26.55 2.20 27.93
N GLU A 326 25.74 2.49 28.93
CA GLU A 326 24.41 3.08 28.83
C GLU A 326 24.34 4.30 27.90
N LEU A 327 23.21 4.42 27.20
CA LEU A 327 22.85 5.50 26.28
C LEU A 327 23.08 6.90 26.89
N THR A 328 24.26 7.48 26.64
CA THR A 328 24.59 8.88 26.94
C THR A 328 25.16 9.61 25.72
N ILE A 329 24.74 9.24 24.51
CA ILE A 329 25.20 9.87 23.25
C ILE A 329 24.23 10.97 22.75
N SER A 330 23.06 11.17 23.38
CA SER A 330 22.06 12.11 22.85
C SER A 330 22.32 13.60 23.12
N GLN A 331 23.23 14.00 24.01
CA GLN A 331 23.34 15.43 24.37
C GLN A 331 24.38 16.22 23.56
N ASN A 332 25.46 15.59 23.10
CA ASN A 332 26.54 16.33 22.41
C ASN A 332 26.29 16.55 20.91
N ILE A 333 25.41 15.77 20.28
CA ILE A 333 25.02 15.97 18.88
C ILE A 333 24.03 17.14 18.77
N PHE A 334 23.09 17.24 19.72
CA PHE A 334 22.08 18.30 19.77
C PHE A 334 22.67 19.68 20.11
N LYS A 335 23.82 19.77 20.78
CA LYS A 335 24.52 21.06 21.00
C LYS A 335 25.21 21.62 19.75
N LYS A 336 25.54 20.77 18.77
CA LYS A 336 26.21 21.18 17.52
C LYS A 336 25.25 21.65 16.43
N LEU A 337 23.97 21.30 16.58
CA LEU A 337 22.88 21.82 15.78
C LEU A 337 22.23 22.93 16.60
N ASN A 338 22.36 24.19 16.21
CA ASN A 338 21.68 25.33 16.85
C ASN A 338 20.15 25.21 16.70
N LEU A 339 19.54 24.27 17.40
CA LEU A 339 18.11 24.09 17.55
C LEU A 339 17.79 24.47 19.00
N ASN A 340 17.19 25.64 19.19
CA ASN A 340 16.71 26.10 20.49
C ASN A 340 15.72 25.07 21.07
N LEU A 341 16.16 24.34 22.10
CA LEU A 341 15.30 23.48 22.91
C LEU A 341 14.50 24.34 23.89
N SER A 342 13.24 24.60 23.57
CA SER A 342 12.24 25.09 24.53
C SER A 342 11.02 24.16 24.61
N LEU A 343 11.21 22.85 24.43
CA LEU A 343 10.12 21.87 24.28
C LEU A 343 10.24 20.63 25.17
N LEU A 344 10.91 20.74 26.31
CA LEU A 344 10.87 19.70 27.35
C LEU A 344 10.39 20.30 28.66
N ASN A 345 9.10 20.64 28.71
CA ASN A 345 8.35 20.78 29.95
C ASN A 345 6.91 20.32 29.68
N PHE A 346 6.71 19.00 29.72
CA PHE A 346 5.40 18.42 29.94
C PHE A 346 5.03 18.70 31.40
N SER A 347 4.25 19.76 31.60
CA SER A 347 3.54 20.04 32.85
C SER A 347 2.06 20.04 32.51
N GLU A 348 1.31 19.19 33.20
CA GLU A 348 -0.14 19.13 33.19
C GLU A 348 -0.73 20.53 33.45
N LYS A 349 -1.11 21.22 32.38
CA LYS A 349 -2.05 22.34 32.46
C LYS A 349 -3.39 21.84 31.97
N LYS A 350 -4.34 21.76 32.91
CA LYS A 350 -5.78 21.72 32.63
C LYS A 350 -6.09 22.79 31.59
N THR A 351 -6.48 22.35 30.39
CA THR A 351 -7.03 23.24 29.37
C THR A 351 -8.46 23.57 29.77
N ASP A 352 -8.71 24.83 30.11
CA ASP A 352 -10.05 25.38 30.15
C ASP A 352 -10.67 25.19 28.75
N VAL A 353 -11.65 24.29 28.68
CA VAL A 353 -12.47 24.07 27.49
C VAL A 353 -13.35 25.31 27.35
N ALA A 354 -12.99 26.21 26.43
CA ALA A 354 -13.92 27.22 25.95
C ALA A 354 -15.08 26.49 25.25
N GLU A 355 -16.29 26.71 25.76
CA GLU A 355 -17.53 26.19 25.16
C GLU A 355 -17.59 26.56 23.67
N PRO A 356 -17.94 25.62 22.76
CA PRO A 356 -18.17 25.96 21.37
C PRO A 356 -19.42 26.84 21.29
N GLN A 357 -19.27 28.04 20.73
CA GLN A 357 -20.39 28.92 20.42
C GLN A 357 -21.47 28.13 19.67
N ARG A 358 -22.70 28.12 20.21
CA ARG A 358 -23.87 27.48 19.61
C ARG A 358 -24.17 28.15 18.26
N GLY A 359 -23.70 27.55 17.17
CA GLY A 359 -24.19 27.83 15.83
C GLY A 359 -25.69 27.50 15.72
N ASP A 360 -26.39 28.23 14.86
CA ASP A 360 -27.84 28.19 14.66
C ASP A 360 -28.33 26.73 14.41
N PRO A 361 -29.26 26.19 15.22
CA PRO A 361 -29.75 24.80 15.09
C PRO A 361 -30.23 24.44 13.67
N ASN A 362 -30.78 25.43 12.96
CA ASN A 362 -31.27 25.27 11.58
C ASN A 362 -30.15 24.96 10.58
N GLU A 363 -28.92 25.44 10.82
CA GLU A 363 -27.81 25.29 9.89
C GLU A 363 -27.20 23.88 9.97
N LYS A 364 -27.12 23.32 11.19
CA LYS A 364 -26.72 21.91 11.41
C LYS A 364 -27.74 20.93 10.85
N GLU A 365 -29.03 21.21 11.02
CA GLU A 365 -30.08 20.34 10.48
C GLU A 365 -30.11 20.37 8.94
N LEU A 366 -29.83 21.53 8.33
CA LEU A 366 -29.67 21.67 6.89
C LEU A 366 -28.44 20.92 6.36
N GLN A 367 -27.32 20.95 7.11
CA GLN A 367 -26.12 20.18 6.77
C GLN A 367 -26.38 18.66 6.85
N LEU A 368 -27.07 18.19 7.88
CA LEU A 368 -27.45 16.78 8.03
C LEU A 368 -28.41 16.31 6.92
N LYS A 369 -29.38 17.14 6.52
CA LYS A 369 -30.27 16.85 5.39
C LYS A 369 -29.50 16.77 4.07
N LYS A 370 -28.56 17.69 3.82
CA LYS A 370 -27.67 17.65 2.64
C LYS A 370 -26.80 16.39 2.63
N LEU A 371 -26.30 15.96 3.78
CA LEU A 371 -25.49 14.74 3.92
C LEU A 371 -26.32 13.47 3.67
N ALA A 372 -27.55 13.43 4.18
CA ALA A 372 -28.48 12.34 3.93
C ALA A 372 -28.89 12.25 2.44
N ASP A 373 -29.16 13.39 1.80
CA ASP A 373 -29.48 13.46 0.37
C ASP A 373 -28.27 13.10 -0.51
N PHE A 374 -27.06 13.48 -0.09
CA PHE A 374 -25.81 13.12 -0.73
C PHE A 374 -25.59 11.59 -0.69
N ASN A 375 -25.70 10.97 0.48
CA ASN A 375 -25.60 9.53 0.63
C ASN A 375 -26.67 8.80 -0.18
N LYS A 376 -27.89 9.33 -0.23
CA LYS A 376 -28.99 8.75 -1.02
C LYS A 376 -28.73 8.80 -2.53
N LYS A 377 -28.05 9.84 -3.04
CA LYS A 377 -27.64 9.93 -4.45
C LYS A 377 -26.53 8.94 -4.79
N ILE A 378 -25.55 8.77 -3.89
CA ILE A 378 -24.48 7.77 -4.00
C ILE A 378 -25.10 6.37 -4.15
N PHE A 379 -25.98 5.97 -3.21
CA PHE A 379 -26.64 4.66 -3.28
C PHE A 379 -27.51 4.48 -4.54
N LYS A 380 -28.15 5.54 -5.04
CA LYS A 380 -29.00 5.45 -6.24
C LYS A 380 -28.20 5.34 -7.54
N SER A 381 -27.01 5.96 -7.60
CA SER A 381 -26.07 5.81 -8.71
C SER A 381 -25.48 4.39 -8.72
N PHE A 382 -25.19 3.82 -7.54
CA PHE A 382 -24.67 2.46 -7.44
C PHE A 382 -25.70 1.38 -7.80
N ASN A 383 -27.00 1.58 -7.50
CA ASN A 383 -28.06 0.65 -7.93
C ASN A 383 -28.24 0.54 -9.46
N GLN A 384 -27.67 1.46 -10.24
CA GLN A 384 -27.64 1.31 -11.71
C GLN A 384 -26.56 0.33 -12.18
N PHE A 385 -25.50 0.09 -11.38
CA PHE A 385 -24.44 -0.87 -11.71
C PHE A 385 -24.79 -2.31 -11.34
N TYR A 386 -25.72 -2.54 -10.41
CA TYR A 386 -26.12 -3.88 -9.96
C TYR A 386 -27.31 -4.48 -10.74
N ASN A 387 -27.81 -3.81 -11.78
CA ASN A 387 -28.88 -4.34 -12.64
C ASN A 387 -28.34 -4.62 -14.05
N PHE A 388 -27.40 -5.58 -14.18
CA PHE A 388 -27.12 -6.30 -15.43
C PHE A 388 -26.64 -7.71 -15.15
#